data_AF-A0A532CKG5-F1
#
_entry.id   AF-A0A532CKG5-F1
#
_cell.length_a   1.000
_cell.length_b   1.000
_cell.length_c   1.000
_cell.angle_alpha   90.00
_cell.angle_beta   90.00
_cell.angle_gamma   90.00
#
_symmetry.space_group_name_H-M   'P 1'
#
loop_
_entity.id
_entity.type
_entity.pdbx_description
1 polymer ?
#
loop_
_entity_poly.entity_id
_entity_poly.type
_entity_poly.pdbx_seq_one_letter_code
_entity_poly.pdbx_strand_id
1 'polypeptide(L)'
;MKWTRWWSGQRKERRVWMRYLVSTAACVLGVQLQMDYRPAGWSIVWVLPWVGAALSVLYGLLVIKQLPVGIFSEGTIHRMLSACEKGAAITVRVFVYFSLFLYANARLDPSTLVDYPYKLRSVSGGQVDVGLNLSFAQATLEPVDLSGDRKVERVILGRREYQQLWAGERVVASTRSGYFGLPWVVGIERDQEYYAREVLALTPMAMEAWRNLARFYLGHYRWEEAKQAGDTYLHHFPHDAEFIAYIGHTLSAGGKYSLGIPFLEHAVRREPSSYEAYQQLGWALNWAGQSARAAEVLESSIPLSPNDPEVYYHLGYVYEDMGEPAKAVTMFEKYLERLPGSFEVEEKITALRKQLAWRPSRPAKY
;
A
#
# COMPACT_ATOMS: atom_id res chain seq x y z
N MET A 1 3.01 51.00 32.44
CA MET A 1 2.88 50.80 30.97
C MET A 1 4.11 50.16 30.27
N LYS A 2 5.17 49.72 30.98
CA LYS A 2 6.37 49.10 30.39
C LYS A 2 6.36 47.56 30.32
N TRP A 3 5.58 46.89 31.18
CA TRP A 3 5.52 45.42 31.27
C TRP A 3 4.80 44.75 30.09
N THR A 4 3.76 45.39 29.55
CA THR A 4 3.01 44.87 28.39
C THR A 4 3.79 44.90 27.08
N ARG A 5 4.76 45.82 26.94
CA ARG A 5 5.68 45.90 25.78
C ARG A 5 6.73 44.78 25.77
N TRP A 6 7.19 44.34 26.95
CA TRP A 6 8.15 43.24 27.07
C TRP A 6 7.50 41.88 26.75
N TRP A 7 6.30 41.64 27.29
CA TRP A 7 5.49 40.45 26.97
C TRP A 7 5.05 40.39 25.50
N SER A 8 4.71 41.53 24.88
CA SER A 8 4.33 41.55 23.46
C SER A 8 5.52 41.33 22.51
N GLY A 9 6.73 41.77 22.89
CA GLY A 9 7.99 41.50 22.20
C GLY A 9 8.32 40.00 22.14
N GLN A 10 8.34 39.33 23.30
CA GLN A 10 8.59 37.88 23.37
C GLN A 10 7.53 37.06 22.62
N ARG A 11 6.26 37.49 22.65
CA ARG A 11 5.17 36.80 21.94
C ARG A 11 5.28 36.96 20.42
N LYS A 12 5.81 38.08 19.94
CA LYS A 12 6.05 38.34 18.50
C LYS A 12 7.23 37.52 18.00
N GLU A 13 8.29 37.43 18.79
CA GLU A 13 9.48 36.63 18.50
C GLU A 13 9.19 35.12 18.48
N ARG A 14 8.45 34.61 19.48
CA ARG A 14 7.98 33.21 19.49
C ARG A 14 7.15 32.85 18.26
N ARG A 15 6.29 33.75 17.78
CA ARG A 15 5.50 33.52 16.55
C ARG A 15 6.38 33.38 15.30
N VAL A 16 7.46 34.15 15.20
CA VAL A 16 8.36 34.10 14.04
C VAL A 16 9.13 32.77 14.04
N TRP A 17 9.65 32.35 15.19
CA TRP A 17 10.30 31.05 15.35
C TRP A 17 9.37 29.87 15.03
N MET A 18 8.14 29.88 15.56
CA MET A 18 7.15 28.85 15.24
C MET A 18 6.87 28.79 13.73
N ARG A 19 6.76 29.94 13.05
CA ARG A 19 6.50 29.97 11.60
C ARG A 19 7.59 29.27 10.79
N TYR A 20 8.86 29.47 11.14
CA TYR A 20 9.97 28.80 10.45
C TYR A 20 10.07 27.32 10.81
N LEU A 21 9.85 26.97 12.08
CA LEU A 21 9.81 25.56 12.49
C LEU A 21 8.70 24.78 11.76
N VAL A 22 7.51 25.36 11.65
CA VAL A 22 6.40 24.80 10.86
C VAL A 22 6.77 24.69 9.38
N SER A 23 7.47 25.68 8.84
CA SER A 23 7.92 25.65 7.43
C SER A 23 8.91 24.51 7.17
N THR A 24 9.88 24.30 8.07
CA THR A 24 10.84 23.21 8.00
C THR A 24 10.15 21.85 8.13
N ALA A 25 9.25 21.70 9.12
CA ALA A 25 8.47 20.47 9.28
C ALA A 25 7.60 20.17 8.05
N ALA A 26 6.98 21.18 7.47
CA ALA A 26 6.19 21.05 6.25
C ALA A 26 7.06 20.67 5.03
N CYS A 27 8.28 21.20 4.92
CA CYS A 27 9.23 20.77 3.89
C CYS A 27 9.65 19.31 4.08
N VAL A 28 9.97 18.88 5.30
CA VAL A 28 10.32 17.47 5.58
C VAL A 28 9.18 16.54 5.20
N LEU A 29 7.95 16.88 5.59
CA LEU A 29 6.77 16.13 5.16
C LEU A 29 6.61 16.16 3.63
N GLY A 30 6.84 17.30 2.99
CA GLY A 30 6.77 17.43 1.54
C GLY A 30 7.79 16.56 0.80
N VAL A 31 9.01 16.43 1.33
CA VAL A 31 10.01 15.48 0.82
C VAL A 31 9.47 14.06 0.91
N GLN A 32 8.97 13.65 2.08
CA GLN A 32 8.42 12.31 2.27
C GLN A 32 7.29 12.02 1.28
N LEU A 33 6.32 12.95 1.15
CA LEU A 33 5.22 12.81 0.20
C LEU A 33 5.70 12.68 -1.25
N GLN A 34 6.71 13.44 -1.67
CA GLN A 34 7.23 13.32 -3.05
C GLN A 34 8.07 12.07 -3.28
N MET A 35 8.67 11.50 -2.22
CA MET A 35 9.35 10.21 -2.28
C MET A 35 8.34 9.04 -2.35
N ASP A 36 7.19 9.19 -1.69
CA ASP A 36 6.11 8.19 -1.69
C ASP A 36 5.26 8.26 -2.97
N TYR A 37 4.94 9.48 -3.41
CA TYR A 37 4.13 9.77 -4.59
C TYR A 37 5.04 10.31 -5.69
N ARG A 38 5.53 9.40 -6.51
CA ARG A 38 6.65 9.60 -7.44
C ARG A 38 6.14 9.85 -8.87
N PRO A 39 5.87 11.10 -9.26
CA PRO A 39 5.41 11.40 -10.61
C PRO A 39 6.45 10.98 -11.66
N ALA A 40 5.98 10.33 -12.72
CA ALA A 40 6.83 9.87 -13.81
C ALA A 40 7.56 11.05 -14.48
N GLY A 41 8.88 10.90 -14.72
CA GLY A 41 9.70 11.92 -15.38
C GLY A 41 10.03 13.14 -14.51
N TRP A 42 9.52 13.21 -13.29
CA TRP A 42 9.85 14.23 -12.30
C TRP A 42 10.81 13.68 -11.25
N SER A 43 11.78 14.49 -10.84
CA SER A 43 12.69 14.12 -9.74
C SER A 43 12.81 15.28 -8.77
N ILE A 44 12.40 15.02 -7.52
CA ILE A 44 12.49 15.97 -6.40
C ILE A 44 13.93 16.48 -6.18
N VAL A 45 14.93 15.69 -6.55
CA VAL A 45 16.36 15.98 -6.37
C VAL A 45 16.75 17.32 -7.00
N TRP A 46 16.15 17.70 -8.13
CA TRP A 46 16.43 18.97 -8.80
C TRP A 46 15.87 20.18 -8.06
N VAL A 47 14.86 19.97 -7.22
CA VAL A 47 14.15 21.03 -6.49
C VAL A 47 14.71 21.21 -5.07
N LEU A 48 15.25 20.14 -4.46
CA LEU A 48 15.80 20.17 -3.09
C LEU A 48 16.83 21.29 -2.83
N PRO A 49 17.82 21.56 -3.73
CA PRO A 49 18.77 22.64 -3.49
C PRO A 49 18.11 24.02 -3.34
N TRP A 50 17.04 24.28 -4.11
CA TRP A 50 16.31 25.55 -4.06
C TRP A 50 15.49 25.68 -2.78
N VAL A 51 14.88 24.59 -2.33
CA VAL A 51 14.13 24.55 -1.05
C VAL A 51 15.09 24.72 0.13
N GLY A 52 16.23 24.05 0.10
CA GLY A 52 17.30 24.20 1.09
C GLY A 52 17.81 25.64 1.16
N ALA A 53 18.18 26.23 0.01
CA ALA A 53 18.62 27.61 -0.06
C ALA A 53 17.55 28.60 0.45
N ALA A 54 16.27 28.37 0.12
CA ALA A 54 15.17 29.17 0.64
C ALA A 54 15.07 29.08 2.17
N LEU A 55 15.15 27.88 2.75
CA LEU A 55 15.17 27.72 4.21
C LEU A 55 16.38 28.42 4.82
N SER A 56 17.59 28.27 4.26
CA SER A 56 18.80 28.96 4.72
C SER A 56 18.64 30.48 4.73
N VAL A 57 18.02 31.06 3.69
CA VAL A 57 17.71 32.50 3.65
C VAL A 57 16.74 32.89 4.77
N LEU A 58 15.69 32.11 5.02
CA LEU A 58 14.73 32.40 6.09
C LEU A 58 15.37 32.34 7.48
N TYR A 59 16.21 31.34 7.76
CA TYR A 59 16.95 31.23 9.01
C TYR A 59 18.04 32.30 9.14
N GLY A 60 18.75 32.64 8.07
CA GLY A 60 19.73 33.75 8.07
C GLY A 60 19.09 35.09 8.39
N LEU A 61 17.94 35.39 7.77
CA LEU A 61 17.17 36.60 8.04
C LEU A 61 16.59 36.66 9.46
N LEU A 62 16.25 35.51 10.05
CA LEU A 62 15.85 35.41 11.45
C LEU A 62 16.99 35.87 12.38
N VAL A 63 18.22 35.39 12.15
CA VAL A 63 19.40 35.77 12.93
C VAL A 63 19.71 37.25 12.75
N ILE A 64 19.70 37.76 11.51
CA ILE A 64 19.95 39.18 11.22
C ILE A 64 18.97 40.09 11.95
N LYS A 65 17.69 39.70 12.04
CA LYS A 65 16.65 40.48 12.75
C LYS A 65 16.80 40.47 14.28
N GLN A 66 17.61 39.57 14.84
CA GLN A 66 17.90 39.49 16.28
C GLN A 66 19.16 40.30 16.66
N LEU A 67 19.96 40.73 15.69
CA LEU A 67 21.14 41.55 15.97
C LEU A 67 20.73 42.94 16.48
N PRO A 68 21.30 43.41 17.60
CA PRO A 68 21.00 44.71 18.18
C PRO A 68 21.69 45.82 17.39
N VAL A 69 21.20 46.13 16.19
CA VAL A 69 21.89 47.11 15.33
C VAL A 69 20.91 47.97 14.53
N GLY A 70 20.93 49.28 14.80
CA GLY A 70 20.19 50.33 14.06
C GLY A 70 20.73 50.65 12.65
N ILE A 71 21.40 49.70 12.00
CA ILE A 71 22.00 49.86 10.65
C ILE A 71 20.99 49.51 9.55
N PHE A 72 19.97 48.71 9.84
CA PHE A 72 19.00 48.23 8.85
C PHE A 72 17.68 49.02 8.83
N SER A 73 17.60 50.14 9.57
CA SER A 73 16.32 50.76 9.89
C SER A 73 15.75 51.71 8.83
N GLU A 74 16.51 52.21 7.84
CA GLU A 74 15.95 53.07 6.80
C GLU A 74 16.57 52.86 5.41
N GLY A 75 15.72 52.76 4.38
CA GLY A 75 16.12 52.77 2.96
C GLY A 75 16.01 51.43 2.21
N THR A 76 16.95 51.22 1.27
CA THR A 76 16.92 50.15 0.25
C THR A 76 17.18 48.75 0.83
N ILE A 77 18.02 48.63 1.86
CA ILE A 77 18.40 47.33 2.45
C ILE A 77 17.20 46.63 3.09
N HIS A 78 16.35 47.37 3.81
CA HIS A 78 15.13 46.80 4.39
C HIS A 78 14.19 46.23 3.31
N ARG A 79 14.03 46.94 2.19
CA ARG A 79 13.23 46.47 1.04
C ARG A 79 13.82 45.21 0.42
N MET A 80 15.14 45.14 0.26
CA MET A 80 15.83 43.96 -0.26
C MET A 80 15.65 42.74 0.68
N LEU A 81 15.87 42.90 1.98
CA LEU A 81 15.70 41.81 2.96
C LEU A 81 14.24 41.31 2.99
N SER A 82 13.26 42.21 2.91
CA SER A 82 11.84 41.84 2.84
C SER A 82 11.51 41.11 1.54
N ALA A 83 12.09 41.52 0.40
CA ALA A 83 11.92 40.83 -0.88
C ALA A 83 12.50 39.41 -0.83
N CYS A 84 13.69 39.22 -0.27
CA CYS A 84 14.31 37.91 -0.08
C CYS A 84 13.46 36.99 0.82
N GLU A 85 12.95 37.51 1.95
CA GLU A 85 12.05 36.74 2.83
C GLU A 85 10.79 36.27 2.09
N LYS A 86 10.17 37.16 1.30
CA LYS A 86 8.97 36.84 0.52
C LYS A 86 9.27 35.79 -0.55
N GLY A 87 10.37 35.96 -1.30
CA GLY A 87 10.79 35.01 -2.33
C GLY A 87 11.03 33.62 -1.75
N ALA A 88 11.82 33.52 -0.68
CA ALA A 88 12.09 32.25 -0.01
C ALA A 88 10.81 31.61 0.57
N ALA A 89 9.91 32.41 1.16
CA ALA A 89 8.63 31.92 1.66
C ALA A 89 7.71 31.41 0.52
N ILE A 90 7.74 32.03 -0.66
CA ILE A 90 7.01 31.57 -1.84
C ILE A 90 7.55 30.22 -2.30
N THR A 91 8.88 30.08 -2.43
CA THR A 91 9.53 28.81 -2.81
C THR A 91 9.11 27.67 -1.89
N VAL A 92 9.16 27.88 -0.57
CA VAL A 92 8.71 26.89 0.42
C VAL A 92 7.23 26.56 0.25
N ARG A 93 6.36 27.55 0.08
CA ARG A 93 4.91 27.31 -0.08
C ARG A 93 4.59 26.55 -1.36
N VAL A 94 5.22 26.89 -2.49
CA VAL A 94 5.04 26.19 -3.76
C VAL A 94 5.43 24.72 -3.59
N PHE A 95 6.57 24.45 -2.96
CA PHE A 95 7.02 23.08 -2.69
C PHE A 95 6.02 22.31 -1.81
N VAL A 96 5.56 22.91 -0.71
CA VAL A 96 4.61 22.27 0.21
C VAL A 96 3.26 22.03 -0.47
N TYR A 97 2.72 23.00 -1.20
CA TYR A 97 1.44 22.85 -1.90
C TYR A 97 1.51 21.82 -3.03
N PHE A 98 2.62 21.77 -3.78
CA PHE A 98 2.82 20.73 -4.77
C PHE A 98 2.90 19.34 -4.13
N SER A 99 3.57 19.21 -2.97
CA SER A 99 3.63 17.94 -2.23
C SER A 99 2.24 17.50 -1.74
N LEU A 100 1.43 18.42 -1.23
CA LEU A 100 0.04 18.15 -0.84
C LEU A 100 -0.84 17.83 -2.05
N PHE A 101 -0.60 18.47 -3.20
CA PHE A 101 -1.27 18.15 -4.44
C PHE A 101 -0.96 16.71 -4.89
N LEU A 102 0.30 16.27 -4.82
CA LEU A 102 0.69 14.90 -5.12
C LEU A 102 0.05 13.88 -4.17
N TYR A 103 0.02 14.22 -2.87
CA TYR A 103 -0.71 13.41 -1.89
C TYR A 103 -2.18 13.27 -2.25
N ALA A 104 -2.88 14.38 -2.56
CA ALA A 104 -4.28 14.35 -2.95
C ALA A 104 -4.50 13.58 -4.27
N ASN A 105 -3.60 13.79 -5.25
CA ASN A 105 -3.62 13.11 -6.54
C ASN A 105 -3.59 11.58 -6.38
N ALA A 106 -2.78 11.07 -5.46
CA ALA A 106 -2.64 9.63 -5.22
C ALA A 106 -3.68 9.08 -4.23
N ARG A 107 -3.98 9.82 -3.15
CA ARG A 107 -4.90 9.35 -2.09
C ARG A 107 -6.33 9.17 -2.58
N LEU A 108 -6.74 10.00 -3.55
CA LEU A 108 -8.07 9.99 -4.15
C LEU A 108 -8.14 9.14 -5.43
N ASP A 109 -7.02 8.56 -5.87
CA ASP A 109 -6.91 7.87 -7.15
C ASP A 109 -7.67 6.53 -7.17
N PRO A 110 -8.77 6.40 -7.94
CA PRO A 110 -9.51 5.15 -8.06
C PRO A 110 -8.95 4.25 -9.18
N SER A 111 -7.92 4.69 -9.92
CA SER A 111 -7.42 3.96 -11.07
C SER A 111 -6.79 2.63 -10.68
N THR A 112 -6.92 1.66 -11.59
CA THR A 112 -6.28 0.36 -11.47
C THR A 112 -4.77 0.49 -11.68
N LEU A 113 -4.02 -0.39 -11.05
CA LEU A 113 -2.60 -0.54 -11.31
C LEU A 113 -2.39 -0.98 -12.76
N VAL A 114 -1.45 -0.36 -13.46
CA VAL A 114 -1.03 -0.79 -14.80
C VAL A 114 0.48 -0.94 -14.83
N ASP A 115 0.89 -2.11 -15.30
CA ASP A 115 2.28 -2.54 -15.35
C ASP A 115 2.90 -2.23 -16.69
N TYR A 116 4.11 -1.67 -16.65
CA TYR A 116 4.84 -1.30 -17.85
C TYR A 116 6.24 -1.90 -17.80
N PRO A 117 6.63 -2.68 -18.83
CA PRO A 117 7.96 -3.27 -18.88
C PRO A 117 8.99 -2.22 -19.32
N TYR A 118 10.07 -2.13 -18.55
CA TYR A 118 11.21 -1.25 -18.80
C TYR A 118 12.52 -2.03 -18.70
N LYS A 119 13.56 -1.47 -19.31
CA LYS A 119 14.94 -1.79 -19.01
C LYS A 119 15.51 -0.69 -18.11
N LEU A 120 16.15 -1.08 -17.02
CA LEU A 120 16.90 -0.16 -16.18
C LEU A 120 18.17 0.25 -16.92
N ARG A 121 18.23 1.51 -17.39
CA ARG A 121 19.43 2.04 -18.06
C ARG A 121 20.52 2.38 -17.05
N SER A 122 20.15 2.98 -15.93
CA SER A 122 21.08 3.37 -14.88
C SER A 122 20.36 3.45 -13.53
N VAL A 123 21.05 3.05 -12.47
CA VAL A 123 20.64 3.29 -11.08
C VAL A 123 21.73 4.14 -10.44
N SER A 124 21.35 5.26 -9.84
CA SER A 124 22.29 6.17 -9.15
C SER A 124 21.73 6.56 -7.80
N GLY A 125 22.55 6.48 -6.76
CA GLY A 125 22.26 6.98 -5.43
C GLY A 125 23.13 8.18 -5.08
N GLY A 126 22.66 9.00 -4.15
CA GLY A 126 23.41 10.15 -3.66
C GLY A 126 22.94 10.60 -2.29
N GLN A 127 23.75 11.45 -1.67
CA GLN A 127 23.36 12.21 -0.49
C GLN A 127 23.25 13.67 -0.86
N VAL A 128 22.15 14.30 -0.46
CA VAL A 128 21.96 15.75 -0.54
C VAL A 128 21.90 16.27 0.89
N ASP A 129 22.83 17.17 1.22
CA ASP A 129 22.81 17.92 2.46
C ASP A 129 22.03 19.24 2.24
N VAL A 130 20.82 19.30 2.81
CA VAL A 130 19.98 20.50 2.86
C VAL A 130 19.77 20.96 4.31
N GLY A 131 20.75 20.71 5.18
CA GLY A 131 20.63 20.85 6.64
C GLY A 131 20.08 19.58 7.32
N LEU A 132 19.74 18.56 6.53
CA LEU A 132 19.47 17.18 6.90
C LEU A 132 20.11 16.32 5.80
N ASN A 133 20.93 15.33 6.18
CA ASN A 133 21.54 14.41 5.23
C ASN A 133 20.46 13.47 4.66
N LEU A 134 19.97 13.78 3.46
CA LEU A 134 18.97 12.98 2.76
C LEU A 134 19.66 12.05 1.76
N SER A 135 19.51 10.74 1.98
CA SER A 135 19.92 9.74 1.00
C SER A 135 18.78 9.48 0.02
N PHE A 136 19.06 9.51 -1.28
CA PHE A 136 18.09 9.19 -2.32
C PHE A 136 18.71 8.26 -3.35
N ALA A 137 17.84 7.57 -4.08
CA ALA A 137 18.19 6.80 -5.24
C ALA A 137 17.24 7.15 -6.37
N GLN A 138 17.75 7.11 -7.60
CA GLN A 138 16.97 7.33 -8.80
C GLN A 138 17.37 6.34 -9.89
N ALA A 139 16.41 5.99 -10.73
CA ALA A 139 16.59 5.15 -11.90
C ALA A 139 16.23 5.91 -13.17
N THR A 140 16.90 5.55 -14.26
CA THR A 140 16.45 5.88 -15.61
C THR A 140 15.87 4.63 -16.25
N LEU A 141 14.59 4.69 -16.59
CA LEU A 141 13.81 3.60 -17.18
C LEU A 141 13.67 3.84 -18.69
N GLU A 142 14.05 2.84 -19.47
CA GLU A 142 13.91 2.84 -20.94
C GLU A 142 12.80 1.85 -21.34
N PRO A 143 11.74 2.30 -22.04
CA PRO A 143 10.65 1.40 -22.43
C PRO A 143 11.17 0.20 -23.23
N VAL A 144 10.62 -0.98 -22.96
CA VAL A 144 10.97 -2.19 -23.73
C VAL A 144 10.46 -2.09 -25.16
N ASP A 145 9.27 -1.51 -25.36
CA ASP A 145 8.69 -1.26 -26.67
C ASP A 145 8.79 0.23 -27.01
N LEU A 146 9.58 0.54 -28.04
CA LEU A 146 9.82 1.89 -28.53
C LEU A 146 8.71 2.39 -29.47
N SER A 147 7.74 1.53 -29.83
CA SER A 147 6.63 1.90 -30.73
C SER A 147 5.47 2.60 -30.02
N GLY A 148 5.45 2.59 -28.68
CA GLY A 148 4.44 3.28 -27.88
C GLY A 148 4.80 4.74 -27.58
N ASP A 149 3.81 5.50 -27.11
CA ASP A 149 3.95 6.91 -26.68
C ASP A 149 4.82 7.12 -25.43
N ARG A 150 5.31 6.03 -24.81
CA ARG A 150 6.09 6.08 -23.57
C ARG A 150 7.51 6.53 -23.86
N LYS A 151 8.00 7.41 -22.98
CA LYS A 151 9.34 8.00 -23.08
C LYS A 151 10.24 7.43 -21.99
N VAL A 152 11.53 7.72 -22.11
CA VAL A 152 12.49 7.47 -21.04
C VAL A 152 12.05 8.23 -19.79
N GLU A 153 11.89 7.52 -18.68
CA GLU A 153 11.42 8.09 -17.41
C GLU A 153 12.55 8.10 -16.40
N ARG A 154 12.66 9.20 -15.64
CA ARG A 154 13.48 9.25 -14.43
C ARG A 154 12.57 9.15 -13.24
N VAL A 155 12.86 8.22 -12.35
CA VAL A 155 12.00 7.90 -11.21
C VAL A 155 12.87 7.75 -9.96
N ILE A 156 12.36 8.23 -8.84
CA ILE A 156 12.97 8.01 -7.52
C ILE A 156 12.75 6.56 -7.11
N LEU A 157 13.79 5.90 -6.61
CA LEU A 157 13.68 4.55 -6.07
C LEU A 157 13.39 4.61 -4.57
N GLY A 158 12.44 3.78 -4.14
CA GLY A 158 12.26 3.45 -2.75
C GLY A 158 13.48 2.70 -2.21
N ARG A 159 13.65 2.71 -0.87
CA ARG A 159 14.81 2.08 -0.23
C ARG A 159 14.99 0.60 -0.60
N ARG A 160 13.90 -0.17 -0.65
CA ARG A 160 13.93 -1.59 -1.02
C ARG A 160 14.28 -1.80 -2.48
N GLU A 161 13.69 -1.01 -3.37
CA GLU A 161 13.95 -1.06 -4.81
C GLU A 161 15.43 -0.79 -5.10
N TYR A 162 16.01 0.26 -4.49
CA TYR A 162 17.43 0.58 -4.67
C TYR A 162 18.38 -0.54 -4.20
N GLN A 163 18.00 -1.29 -3.17
CA GLN A 163 18.79 -2.40 -2.66
C GLN A 163 18.72 -3.65 -3.55
N GLN A 164 17.71 -3.75 -4.41
CA GLN A 164 17.41 -4.97 -5.18
C GLN A 164 17.63 -4.82 -6.68
N LEU A 165 17.68 -3.58 -7.19
CA LEU A 165 17.72 -3.28 -8.61
C LEU A 165 19.08 -2.76 -9.05
N TRP A 166 19.54 -3.20 -10.23
CA TRP A 166 20.76 -2.68 -10.87
C TRP A 166 20.58 -2.37 -12.35
N ALA A 167 21.53 -1.61 -12.90
CA ALA A 167 21.51 -1.23 -14.31
C ALA A 167 21.65 -2.46 -15.23
N GLY A 168 20.83 -2.51 -16.28
CA GLY A 168 20.78 -3.57 -17.27
C GLY A 168 19.60 -4.53 -17.10
N GLU A 169 18.97 -4.56 -15.92
CA GLU A 169 17.85 -5.47 -15.65
C GLU A 169 16.57 -5.07 -16.40
N ARG A 170 15.77 -6.08 -16.77
CA ARG A 170 14.34 -5.88 -17.06
C ARG A 170 13.54 -5.78 -15.77
N VAL A 171 12.69 -4.76 -15.73
CA VAL A 171 11.83 -4.43 -14.60
C VAL A 171 10.43 -4.10 -15.09
N VAL A 172 9.48 -4.21 -14.18
CA VAL A 172 8.13 -3.69 -14.37
C VAL A 172 7.95 -2.50 -13.44
N ALA A 173 7.50 -1.38 -13.99
CA ALA A 173 7.07 -0.23 -13.22
C ALA A 173 5.54 -0.23 -13.16
N SER A 174 5.01 -0.44 -11.96
CA SER A 174 3.58 -0.38 -11.70
C SER A 174 3.16 1.06 -11.48
N THR A 175 2.27 1.55 -12.33
CA THR A 175 1.84 2.95 -12.33
C THR A 175 0.35 3.07 -12.14
N ARG A 176 -0.07 4.23 -11.65
CA ARG A 176 -1.47 4.67 -11.66
C ARG A 176 -1.58 6.00 -12.36
N SER A 177 -2.76 6.31 -12.88
CA SER A 177 -3.01 7.52 -13.66
C SER A 177 -3.07 8.80 -12.81
N GLY A 178 -3.33 8.68 -11.50
CA GLY A 178 -3.57 9.82 -10.61
C GLY A 178 -4.97 10.39 -10.76
N TYR A 179 -5.57 10.84 -9.66
CA TYR A 179 -6.90 11.45 -9.64
C TYR A 179 -6.99 12.71 -10.53
N PHE A 180 -5.93 13.51 -10.59
CA PHE A 180 -5.84 14.71 -11.43
C PHE A 180 -5.16 14.45 -12.79
N GLY A 181 -5.02 13.18 -13.20
CA GLY A 181 -4.36 12.81 -14.45
C GLY A 181 -2.85 13.03 -14.45
N LEU A 182 -2.22 13.03 -13.26
CA LEU A 182 -0.77 13.02 -13.11
C LEU A 182 -0.30 11.62 -12.71
N PRO A 183 0.27 10.82 -13.64
CA PRO A 183 0.67 9.46 -13.34
C PRO A 183 1.79 9.40 -12.32
N TRP A 184 1.75 8.37 -11.47
CA TRP A 184 2.77 8.15 -10.46
C TRP A 184 3.14 6.68 -10.34
N VAL A 185 4.41 6.44 -10.01
CA VAL A 185 4.98 5.11 -9.87
C VAL A 185 4.73 4.59 -8.46
N VAL A 186 3.97 3.51 -8.36
CA VAL A 186 3.65 2.84 -7.10
C VAL A 186 4.83 1.99 -6.66
N GLY A 187 5.39 1.21 -7.58
CA GLY A 187 6.49 0.29 -7.32
C GLY A 187 7.27 -0.02 -8.59
N ILE A 188 8.54 -0.37 -8.42
CA ILE A 188 9.37 -0.95 -9.47
C ILE A 188 9.97 -2.25 -8.93
N GLU A 189 9.76 -3.33 -9.66
CA GLU A 189 10.34 -4.63 -9.34
C GLU A 189 10.88 -5.32 -10.58
N ARG A 190 11.63 -6.41 -10.40
CA ARG A 190 12.12 -7.20 -11.54
C ARG A 190 10.95 -7.77 -12.31
N ASP A 191 11.10 -7.82 -13.62
CA ASP A 191 10.12 -8.45 -14.52
C ASP A 191 10.19 -9.97 -14.36
N GLN A 192 9.56 -10.49 -13.29
CA GLN A 192 9.58 -11.92 -12.96
C GLN A 192 8.87 -12.73 -14.03
N GLU A 193 7.89 -12.15 -14.73
CA GLU A 193 7.28 -12.80 -15.89
C GLU A 193 8.32 -13.07 -16.97
N TYR A 194 9.09 -12.05 -17.38
CA TYR A 194 10.13 -12.23 -18.39
C TYR A 194 11.15 -13.29 -17.96
N TYR A 195 11.73 -13.15 -16.76
CA TYR A 195 12.77 -14.08 -16.31
C TYR A 195 12.26 -15.50 -16.10
N ALA A 196 11.06 -15.67 -15.53
CA ALA A 196 10.47 -16.99 -15.38
C ALA A 196 10.21 -17.64 -16.74
N ARG A 197 9.70 -16.89 -17.73
CA ARG A 197 9.45 -17.42 -19.07
C ARG A 197 10.74 -17.84 -19.79
N GLU A 198 11.83 -17.09 -19.64
CA GLU A 198 13.14 -17.48 -20.18
C GLU A 198 13.62 -18.83 -19.58
N VAL A 199 13.46 -19.02 -18.27
CA VAL A 199 13.81 -20.29 -17.62
C VAL A 199 12.90 -21.42 -18.11
N LEU A 200 11.60 -21.17 -18.21
CA LEU A 200 10.62 -22.17 -18.66
C LEU A 200 10.78 -22.56 -20.12
N ALA A 201 11.29 -21.66 -20.98
CA ALA A 201 11.63 -21.97 -22.36
C ALA A 201 12.76 -23.01 -22.47
N LEU A 202 13.69 -23.01 -21.51
CA LEU A 202 14.81 -23.95 -21.45
C LEU A 202 14.46 -25.21 -20.63
N THR A 203 13.73 -25.03 -19.54
CA THR A 203 13.37 -26.07 -18.58
C THR A 203 11.89 -25.94 -18.18
N PRO A 204 10.96 -26.53 -18.96
CA PRO A 204 9.53 -26.45 -18.68
C PRO A 204 9.11 -27.04 -17.33
N MET A 205 9.93 -27.93 -16.76
CA MET A 205 9.72 -28.55 -15.44
C MET A 205 10.39 -27.78 -14.29
N ALA A 206 10.84 -26.55 -14.51
CA ALA A 206 11.43 -25.74 -13.44
C ALA A 206 10.33 -25.24 -12.48
N MET A 207 10.12 -25.96 -11.38
CA MET A 207 9.10 -25.68 -10.36
C MET A 207 9.17 -24.21 -9.87
N GLU A 208 10.34 -23.73 -9.47
CA GLU A 208 10.52 -22.37 -8.96
C GLU A 208 10.20 -21.29 -10.00
N ALA A 209 10.43 -21.54 -11.29
CA ALA A 209 10.08 -20.60 -12.35
C ALA A 209 8.56 -20.45 -12.48
N TRP A 210 7.82 -21.57 -12.46
CA TRP A 210 6.36 -21.51 -12.41
C TRP A 210 5.81 -20.87 -11.13
N ARG A 211 6.41 -21.16 -9.96
CA ARG A 211 6.02 -20.52 -8.69
C ARG A 211 6.19 -19.02 -8.75
N ASN A 212 7.33 -18.54 -9.29
CA ASN A 212 7.59 -17.12 -9.47
C ASN A 212 6.62 -16.48 -10.47
N LEU A 213 6.31 -17.16 -11.58
CA LEU A 213 5.34 -16.68 -12.57
C LEU A 213 3.93 -16.54 -11.97
N ALA A 214 3.45 -17.56 -11.25
CA ALA A 214 2.15 -17.52 -10.60
C ALA A 214 2.09 -16.42 -9.53
N ARG A 215 3.12 -16.32 -8.66
CA ARG A 215 3.20 -15.27 -7.63
C ARG A 215 3.22 -13.87 -8.24
N PHE A 216 3.94 -13.69 -9.35
CA PHE A 216 3.97 -12.43 -10.08
C PHE A 216 2.57 -12.07 -10.58
N TYR A 217 1.89 -12.97 -11.30
CA TYR A 217 0.53 -12.68 -11.77
C TYR A 217 -0.48 -12.42 -10.64
N LEU A 218 -0.39 -13.16 -9.53
CA LEU A 218 -1.23 -12.94 -8.34
C LEU A 218 -0.96 -11.58 -7.69
N GLY A 219 0.32 -11.20 -7.52
CA GLY A 219 0.71 -9.91 -6.93
C GLY A 219 0.32 -8.70 -7.79
N HIS A 220 0.27 -8.88 -9.10
CA HIS A 220 -0.14 -7.86 -10.08
C HIS A 220 -1.64 -7.90 -10.41
N TYR A 221 -2.45 -8.66 -9.67
CA TYR A 221 -3.90 -8.76 -9.87
C TYR A 221 -4.31 -9.25 -11.28
N ARG A 222 -3.41 -9.97 -11.95
CA ARG A 222 -3.59 -10.56 -13.29
C ARG A 222 -4.20 -11.95 -13.16
N TRP A 223 -5.48 -11.96 -12.80
CA TRP A 223 -6.17 -13.15 -12.29
C TRP A 223 -6.27 -14.29 -13.30
N GLU A 224 -6.53 -13.97 -14.56
CA GLU A 224 -6.68 -14.99 -15.60
C GLU A 224 -5.33 -15.61 -15.95
N GLU A 225 -4.27 -14.79 -16.06
CA GLU A 225 -2.91 -15.30 -16.27
C GLU A 225 -2.42 -16.10 -15.05
N ALA A 226 -2.74 -15.66 -13.84
CA ALA A 226 -2.46 -16.41 -12.61
C ALA A 226 -3.14 -17.78 -12.62
N LYS A 227 -4.41 -17.83 -13.03
CA LYS A 227 -5.16 -19.09 -13.15
C LYS A 227 -4.54 -19.99 -14.22
N GLN A 228 -4.18 -19.46 -15.40
CA GLN A 228 -3.57 -20.25 -16.46
C GLN A 228 -2.19 -20.81 -16.06
N ALA A 229 -1.35 -19.99 -15.43
CA ALA A 229 -0.07 -20.43 -14.89
C ALA A 229 -0.28 -21.47 -13.78
N GLY A 230 -1.28 -21.26 -12.91
CA GLY A 230 -1.65 -22.20 -11.85
C GLY A 230 -2.15 -23.54 -12.36
N ASP A 231 -3.00 -23.57 -13.39
CA ASP A 231 -3.47 -24.82 -14.02
C ASP A 231 -2.29 -25.61 -14.60
N THR A 232 -1.38 -24.91 -15.28
CA THR A 232 -0.17 -25.52 -15.85
C THR A 232 0.74 -26.05 -14.75
N TYR A 233 0.91 -25.27 -13.67
CA TYR A 233 1.66 -25.69 -12.50
C TYR A 233 1.08 -26.95 -11.86
N LEU A 234 -0.22 -26.94 -11.59
CA LEU A 234 -0.96 -28.06 -11.01
C LEU A 234 -0.83 -29.32 -11.86
N HIS A 235 -0.85 -29.18 -13.19
CA HIS A 235 -0.65 -30.30 -14.10
C HIS A 235 0.75 -30.92 -13.98
N HIS A 236 1.80 -30.10 -13.85
CA HIS A 236 3.18 -30.56 -13.73
C HIS A 236 3.53 -31.06 -12.32
N PHE A 237 2.97 -30.44 -11.29
CA PHE A 237 3.32 -30.69 -9.89
C PHE A 237 2.07 -30.96 -9.04
N PRO A 238 1.27 -32.01 -9.34
CA PRO A 238 0.00 -32.28 -8.67
C PRO A 238 0.15 -32.75 -7.21
N HIS A 239 1.37 -32.87 -6.70
CA HIS A 239 1.63 -33.26 -5.32
C HIS A 239 2.06 -32.08 -4.43
N ASP A 240 2.28 -30.89 -5.00
CA ASP A 240 2.65 -29.70 -4.24
C ASP A 240 1.41 -28.96 -3.72
N ALA A 241 0.69 -29.61 -2.81
CA ALA A 241 -0.59 -29.13 -2.30
C ALA A 241 -0.46 -27.77 -1.60
N GLU A 242 0.65 -27.51 -0.91
CA GLU A 242 0.94 -26.24 -0.25
C GLU A 242 0.91 -25.06 -1.25
N PHE A 243 1.68 -25.13 -2.35
CA PHE A 243 1.69 -24.03 -3.31
C PHE A 243 0.38 -23.94 -4.12
N ILE A 244 -0.26 -25.08 -4.38
CA ILE A 244 -1.60 -25.10 -5.01
C ILE A 244 -2.63 -24.39 -4.10
N ALA A 245 -2.60 -24.66 -2.79
CA ALA A 245 -3.43 -23.97 -1.81
C ALA A 245 -3.12 -22.48 -1.77
N TYR A 246 -1.84 -22.09 -1.86
CA TYR A 246 -1.44 -20.68 -1.95
C TYR A 246 -2.07 -19.98 -3.16
N ILE A 247 -2.05 -20.59 -4.35
CA ILE A 247 -2.72 -20.02 -5.54
C ILE A 247 -4.22 -19.85 -5.28
N GLY A 248 -4.88 -20.92 -4.81
CA GLY A 248 -6.32 -20.91 -4.56
C GLY A 248 -6.76 -19.90 -3.49
N HIS A 249 -5.99 -19.80 -2.40
CA HIS A 249 -6.20 -18.81 -1.35
C HIS A 249 -6.03 -17.39 -1.89
N THR A 250 -4.94 -17.11 -2.61
CA THR A 250 -4.65 -15.76 -3.11
C THR A 250 -5.69 -15.29 -4.13
N LEU A 251 -6.15 -16.18 -5.02
CA LEU A 251 -7.28 -15.90 -5.92
C LEU A 251 -8.56 -15.58 -5.15
N SER A 252 -8.85 -16.35 -4.10
CA SER A 252 -10.03 -16.14 -3.24
C SER A 252 -9.94 -14.83 -2.45
N ALA A 253 -8.77 -14.49 -1.91
CA ALA A 253 -8.52 -13.21 -1.25
C ALA A 253 -8.67 -12.01 -2.21
N GLY A 254 -8.38 -12.20 -3.49
CA GLY A 254 -8.67 -11.23 -4.57
C GLY A 254 -10.15 -11.16 -4.99
N GLY A 255 -11.05 -11.85 -4.29
CA GLY A 255 -12.48 -11.94 -4.61
C GLY A 255 -12.80 -12.82 -5.81
N LYS A 256 -11.82 -13.57 -6.33
CA LYS A 256 -11.98 -14.48 -7.48
C LYS A 256 -12.25 -15.90 -7.00
N TYR A 257 -13.29 -16.06 -6.20
CA TYR A 257 -13.64 -17.32 -5.55
C TYR A 257 -13.83 -18.47 -6.55
N SER A 258 -14.49 -18.22 -7.67
CA SER A 258 -14.69 -19.22 -8.73
C SER A 258 -13.39 -19.73 -9.36
N LEU A 259 -12.35 -18.90 -9.40
CA LEU A 259 -11.02 -19.28 -9.89
C LEU A 259 -10.22 -20.01 -8.80
N GLY A 260 -10.37 -19.61 -7.53
CA GLY A 260 -9.59 -20.15 -6.41
C GLY A 260 -10.07 -21.49 -5.87
N ILE A 261 -11.39 -21.73 -5.83
CA ILE A 261 -12.01 -22.93 -5.27
C ILE A 261 -11.44 -24.24 -5.86
N PRO A 262 -11.27 -24.41 -7.19
CA PRO A 262 -10.73 -25.66 -7.75
C PRO A 262 -9.33 -26.02 -7.23
N PHE A 263 -8.47 -25.02 -7.00
CA PHE A 263 -7.13 -25.23 -6.44
C PHE A 263 -7.22 -25.64 -4.96
N LEU A 264 -8.07 -24.98 -4.17
CA LEU A 264 -8.27 -25.31 -2.76
C LEU A 264 -8.88 -26.71 -2.58
N GLU A 265 -9.87 -27.07 -3.40
CA GLU A 265 -10.43 -28.43 -3.42
C GLU A 265 -9.37 -29.48 -3.76
N HIS A 266 -8.48 -29.16 -4.70
CA HIS A 266 -7.37 -30.06 -5.02
C HIS A 266 -6.40 -30.19 -3.84
N ALA A 267 -6.03 -29.07 -3.19
CA ALA A 267 -5.16 -29.10 -2.01
C ALA A 267 -5.75 -29.94 -0.87
N VAL A 268 -7.03 -29.74 -0.53
CA VAL A 268 -7.74 -30.54 0.49
C VAL A 268 -7.76 -32.03 0.15
N ARG A 269 -7.96 -32.40 -1.13
CA ARG A 269 -7.89 -33.81 -1.54
C ARG A 269 -6.48 -34.41 -1.43
N ARG A 270 -5.43 -33.61 -1.60
CA ARG A 270 -4.04 -34.07 -1.55
C ARG A 270 -3.49 -34.14 -0.14
N GLU A 271 -3.87 -33.20 0.72
CA GLU A 271 -3.49 -33.14 2.12
C GLU A 271 -4.73 -33.06 3.01
N PRO A 272 -5.45 -34.17 3.23
CA PRO A 272 -6.67 -34.19 4.04
C PRO A 272 -6.44 -33.83 5.52
N SER A 273 -5.18 -33.77 5.96
CA SER A 273 -4.79 -33.34 7.30
C SER A 273 -4.47 -31.84 7.41
N SER A 274 -4.39 -31.11 6.29
CA SER A 274 -4.11 -29.67 6.31
C SER A 274 -5.38 -28.90 6.66
N TYR A 275 -5.53 -28.60 7.94
CA TYR A 275 -6.65 -27.82 8.46
C TYR A 275 -6.78 -26.43 7.79
N GLU A 276 -5.66 -25.78 7.49
CA GLU A 276 -5.61 -24.47 6.84
C GLU A 276 -6.26 -24.52 5.45
N ALA A 277 -6.03 -25.57 4.67
CA ALA A 277 -6.64 -25.72 3.35
C ALA A 277 -8.18 -25.85 3.43
N TYR A 278 -8.71 -26.52 4.45
CA TYR A 278 -10.15 -26.60 4.69
C TYR A 278 -10.74 -25.25 5.07
N GLN A 279 -10.07 -24.48 5.93
CA GLN A 279 -10.52 -23.14 6.29
C GLN A 279 -10.60 -22.23 5.06
N GLN A 280 -9.55 -22.22 4.25
CA GLN A 280 -9.50 -21.41 3.05
C GLN A 280 -10.58 -21.82 2.04
N LEU A 281 -10.80 -23.13 1.86
CA LEU A 281 -11.87 -23.64 0.99
C LEU A 281 -13.25 -23.26 1.51
N GLY A 282 -13.51 -23.45 2.81
CA GLY A 282 -14.78 -23.10 3.45
C GLY A 282 -15.10 -21.60 3.31
N TRP A 283 -14.13 -20.74 3.61
CA TRP A 283 -14.30 -19.30 3.46
C TRP A 283 -14.55 -18.90 2.00
N ALA A 284 -13.77 -19.44 1.05
CA ALA A 284 -13.97 -19.16 -0.37
C ALA A 284 -15.35 -19.63 -0.88
N LEU A 285 -15.82 -20.80 -0.43
CA LEU A 285 -17.15 -21.32 -0.77
C LEU A 285 -18.26 -20.42 -0.23
N ASN A 286 -18.13 -19.93 1.01
CA ASN A 286 -19.13 -19.06 1.62
C ASN A 286 -19.30 -17.76 0.83
N TRP A 287 -18.18 -17.08 0.52
CA TRP A 287 -18.21 -15.87 -0.30
C TRP A 287 -18.63 -16.10 -1.76
N ALA A 288 -18.49 -17.33 -2.27
CA ALA A 288 -19.06 -17.74 -3.55
C ALA A 288 -20.58 -18.02 -3.49
N GLY A 289 -21.24 -17.81 -2.34
CA GLY A 289 -22.66 -18.08 -2.14
C GLY A 289 -23.00 -19.55 -1.91
N GLN A 290 -22.00 -20.39 -1.62
CA GLN A 290 -22.15 -21.84 -1.41
C GLN A 290 -22.04 -22.19 0.08
N SER A 291 -22.74 -21.43 0.94
CA SER A 291 -22.62 -21.52 2.40
C SER A 291 -22.91 -22.91 2.97
N ALA A 292 -23.83 -23.68 2.38
CA ALA A 292 -24.08 -25.07 2.79
C ALA A 292 -22.83 -25.97 2.59
N ARG A 293 -22.17 -25.87 1.42
CA ARG A 293 -20.91 -26.60 1.17
C ARG A 293 -19.78 -26.09 2.06
N ALA A 294 -19.75 -24.79 2.33
CA ALA A 294 -18.77 -24.20 3.24
C ALA A 294 -18.90 -24.79 4.65
N ALA A 295 -20.12 -24.93 5.16
CA ALA A 295 -20.39 -25.52 6.46
C ALA A 295 -19.90 -26.98 6.51
N GLU A 296 -20.23 -27.79 5.50
CA GLU A 296 -19.77 -29.19 5.41
C GLU A 296 -18.23 -29.30 5.44
N VAL A 297 -17.54 -28.47 4.65
CA VAL A 297 -16.08 -28.44 4.60
C VAL A 297 -15.48 -28.05 5.94
N LEU A 298 -15.96 -26.97 6.56
CA LEU A 298 -15.42 -26.48 7.84
C LEU A 298 -15.77 -27.42 9.01
N GLU A 299 -16.96 -28.03 9.03
CA GLU A 299 -17.31 -29.04 10.03
C GLU A 299 -16.37 -30.24 9.95
N SER A 300 -16.03 -30.67 8.73
CA SER A 300 -15.10 -31.78 8.52
C SER A 300 -13.66 -31.48 8.95
N SER A 301 -13.28 -30.20 9.09
CA SER A 301 -11.96 -29.81 9.56
C SER A 301 -11.85 -29.70 11.08
N ILE A 302 -12.96 -29.66 11.83
CA ILE A 302 -12.94 -29.58 13.30
C ILE A 302 -12.11 -30.70 13.94
N PRO A 303 -12.20 -31.98 13.51
CA PRO A 303 -11.39 -33.05 14.11
C PRO A 303 -9.89 -32.90 13.84
N LEU A 304 -9.48 -32.16 12.81
CA LEU A 304 -8.07 -31.97 12.44
C LEU A 304 -7.38 -30.99 13.39
N SER A 305 -8.08 -29.94 13.84
CA SER A 305 -7.57 -28.96 14.80
C SER A 305 -8.69 -28.45 15.74
N PRO A 306 -9.09 -29.24 16.75
CA PRO A 306 -10.26 -28.94 17.59
C PRO A 306 -10.07 -27.76 18.54
N ASN A 307 -8.83 -27.34 18.77
CA ASN A 307 -8.48 -26.22 19.65
C ASN A 307 -8.25 -24.92 18.90
N ASP A 308 -8.27 -24.96 17.56
CA ASP A 308 -8.10 -23.76 16.76
C ASP A 308 -9.41 -22.96 16.77
N PRO A 309 -9.37 -21.69 17.22
CA PRO A 309 -10.58 -20.87 17.28
C PRO A 309 -11.13 -20.53 15.89
N GLU A 310 -10.29 -20.39 14.86
CA GLU A 310 -10.65 -19.80 13.57
C GLU A 310 -11.71 -20.63 12.80
N VAL A 311 -11.76 -21.96 12.94
CA VAL A 311 -12.83 -22.77 12.31
C VAL A 311 -14.21 -22.42 12.88
N TYR A 312 -14.28 -22.15 14.19
CA TYR A 312 -15.53 -21.75 14.84
C TYR A 312 -15.93 -20.33 14.46
N TYR A 313 -14.94 -19.44 14.27
CA TYR A 313 -15.18 -18.11 13.72
C TYR A 313 -15.78 -18.19 12.33
N HIS A 314 -15.13 -18.92 11.40
CA HIS A 314 -15.61 -19.07 10.03
C HIS A 314 -16.99 -19.77 9.97
N LEU A 315 -17.22 -20.84 10.75
CA LEU A 315 -18.53 -21.49 10.83
C LEU A 315 -19.62 -20.58 11.39
N GLY A 316 -19.29 -19.70 12.34
CA GLY A 316 -20.22 -18.70 12.87
C GLY A 316 -20.76 -17.80 11.76
N TYR A 317 -19.87 -17.24 10.93
CA TYR A 317 -20.24 -16.43 9.77
C TYR A 317 -20.99 -17.23 8.71
N VAL A 318 -20.55 -18.46 8.41
CA VAL A 318 -21.22 -19.32 7.42
C VAL A 318 -22.66 -19.64 7.85
N TYR A 319 -22.89 -19.98 9.11
CA TYR A 319 -24.25 -20.23 9.61
C TYR A 319 -25.11 -18.96 9.67
N GLU A 320 -24.51 -17.79 9.91
CA GLU A 320 -25.20 -16.51 9.80
C GLU A 320 -25.69 -16.28 8.36
N ASP A 321 -24.82 -16.49 7.37
CA ASP A 321 -25.14 -16.36 5.93
C ASP A 321 -26.17 -17.40 5.45
N MET A 322 -26.20 -18.58 6.09
CA MET A 322 -27.26 -19.58 5.89
C MET A 322 -28.60 -19.19 6.51
N GLY A 323 -28.68 -18.11 7.28
CA GLY A 323 -29.89 -17.71 8.01
C GLY A 323 -30.16 -18.59 9.24
N GLU A 324 -29.13 -19.19 9.82
CA GLU A 324 -29.19 -20.07 11.00
C GLU A 324 -28.55 -19.38 12.23
N PRO A 325 -29.12 -18.27 12.75
CA PRO A 325 -28.49 -17.45 13.78
C PRO A 325 -28.26 -18.20 15.11
N ALA A 326 -29.05 -19.23 15.41
CA ALA A 326 -28.84 -20.06 16.59
C ALA A 326 -27.53 -20.86 16.51
N LYS A 327 -27.24 -21.49 15.35
CA LYS A 327 -25.99 -22.22 15.14
C LYS A 327 -24.80 -21.28 15.07
N ALA A 328 -24.97 -20.12 14.44
CA ALA A 328 -23.95 -19.06 14.40
C ALA A 328 -23.51 -18.65 15.81
N VAL A 329 -24.48 -18.36 16.70
CA VAL A 329 -24.19 -18.04 18.11
C VAL A 329 -23.41 -19.17 18.80
N THR A 330 -23.81 -20.44 18.61
CA THR A 330 -23.09 -21.57 19.21
C THR A 330 -21.64 -21.66 18.73
N MET A 331 -21.37 -21.41 17.45
CA MET A 331 -19.99 -21.43 16.93
C MET A 331 -19.18 -20.23 17.45
N PHE A 332 -19.76 -19.03 17.48
CA PHE A 332 -19.09 -17.86 18.07
C PHE A 332 -18.82 -18.02 19.57
N GLU A 333 -19.68 -18.70 20.32
CA GLU A 333 -19.41 -19.05 21.73
C GLU A 333 -18.20 -19.99 21.84
N LYS A 334 -18.12 -21.03 21.01
CA LYS A 334 -16.95 -21.93 20.95
C LYS A 334 -15.66 -21.21 20.56
N TYR A 335 -15.74 -20.19 19.71
CA TYR A 335 -14.61 -19.31 19.42
C TYR A 335 -14.16 -18.56 20.68
N LEU A 336 -15.09 -17.92 21.40
CA LEU A 336 -14.77 -17.15 22.61
C LEU A 336 -14.28 -18.01 23.79
N GLU A 337 -14.71 -19.28 23.86
CA GLU A 337 -14.16 -20.24 24.83
C GLU A 337 -12.65 -20.47 24.63
N ARG A 338 -12.17 -20.37 23.39
CA ARG A 338 -10.75 -20.57 23.01
C ARG A 338 -9.97 -19.26 23.00
N LEU A 339 -10.59 -18.18 22.54
CA LEU A 339 -10.00 -16.85 22.45
C LEU A 339 -10.94 -15.79 23.08
N PRO A 340 -10.88 -15.61 24.41
CA PRO A 340 -11.72 -14.65 25.11
C PRO A 340 -11.31 -13.20 24.80
N GLY A 341 -12.26 -12.27 24.89
CA GLY A 341 -12.01 -10.83 24.74
C GLY A 341 -12.07 -10.31 23.29
N SER A 342 -12.60 -11.08 22.35
CA SER A 342 -12.92 -10.58 21.02
C SER A 342 -14.21 -9.76 21.04
N PHE A 343 -14.05 -8.44 21.13
CA PHE A 343 -15.16 -7.49 21.13
C PHE A 343 -16.07 -7.64 19.89
N GLU A 344 -15.47 -7.89 18.72
CA GLU A 344 -16.20 -8.11 17.46
C GLU A 344 -17.17 -9.29 17.57
N VAL A 345 -16.69 -10.42 18.07
CA VAL A 345 -17.51 -11.64 18.19
C VAL A 345 -18.56 -11.50 19.29
N GLU A 346 -18.24 -10.83 20.39
CA GLU A 346 -19.22 -10.51 21.45
C GLU A 346 -20.36 -9.62 20.93
N GLU A 347 -20.05 -8.61 20.12
CA GLU A 347 -21.04 -7.76 19.46
C GLU A 347 -21.91 -8.58 18.50
N LYS A 348 -21.29 -9.47 17.70
CA LYS A 348 -21.99 -10.35 16.76
C LYS A 348 -22.96 -11.28 17.48
N ILE A 349 -22.55 -11.95 18.55
CA ILE A 349 -23.44 -12.80 19.37
C ILE A 349 -24.62 -11.98 19.91
N THR A 350 -24.35 -10.77 20.41
CA THR A 350 -25.39 -9.89 20.97
C THR A 350 -26.43 -9.52 19.90
N ALA A 351 -25.98 -9.19 18.69
CA ALA A 351 -26.86 -8.88 17.56
C ALA A 351 -27.72 -10.08 17.16
N LEU A 352 -27.12 -11.26 17.01
CA LEU A 352 -27.82 -12.50 16.64
C LEU A 352 -28.82 -12.95 17.71
N ARG A 353 -28.50 -12.80 19.00
CA ARG A 353 -29.43 -13.08 20.11
C ARG A 353 -30.63 -12.13 20.11
N LYS A 354 -30.43 -10.84 19.78
CA LYS A 354 -31.55 -9.89 19.59
C LYS A 354 -32.44 -10.30 18.42
N GLN A 355 -31.85 -10.75 17.31
CA GLN A 355 -32.61 -11.26 16.16
C GLN A 355 -33.44 -12.50 16.55
N LEU A 356 -32.88 -13.43 17.31
CA LEU A 356 -33.60 -14.61 17.81
C LEU A 356 -34.73 -14.27 18.80
N ALA A 357 -34.53 -13.24 19.63
CA ALA A 357 -35.54 -12.77 20.59
C ALA A 357 -36.67 -11.96 19.95
N TRP A 358 -36.44 -11.41 18.74
CA TRP A 358 -37.42 -10.59 18.04
C TRP A 358 -38.56 -11.45 17.46
N ARG A 359 -39.79 -11.18 17.91
CA ARG A 359 -41.01 -11.72 17.31
C ARG A 359 -41.65 -10.64 16.42
N PRO A 360 -41.88 -10.88 15.12
CA PRO A 360 -42.70 -9.96 14.33
C PRO A 360 -44.11 -9.91 14.92
N SER A 361 -44.60 -8.71 15.21
CA SER A 361 -46.01 -8.48 15.51
C SER A 361 -46.85 -8.99 14.33
N ARG A 362 -47.77 -9.92 14.60
CA ARG A 362 -48.73 -10.39 13.57
C ARG A 362 -49.40 -9.16 12.94
N PRO A 363 -49.43 -9.01 11.61
CA PRO A 363 -50.28 -7.99 11.01
C PRO A 363 -51.71 -8.27 11.44
N ALA A 364 -52.39 -7.22 11.95
CA ALA A 364 -53.80 -7.31 12.30
C ALA A 364 -54.55 -7.80 11.05
N LYS A 365 -55.22 -8.94 11.18
CA LYS A 365 -56.19 -9.36 10.17
C LYS A 365 -57.28 -8.30 10.17
N TYR A 366 -57.33 -7.49 9.11
CA TYR A 366 -58.43 -6.56 8.83
C TYR A 366 -59.68 -7.34 8.42
#